data_AF-A0A4Q3YN16-F1
#
_entry.id   AF-A0A4Q3YN16-F1
#
_cell.length_a   1.000
_cell.length_b   1.000
_cell.length_c   1.000
_cell.angle_alpha   90.00
_cell.angle_beta   90.00
_cell.angle_gamma   90.00
#
_symmetry.space_group_name_H-M   'P 1'
#
loop_
_entity.id
_entity.type
_entity.pdbx_description
1 polymer ?
#
loop_
_entity_poly.entity_id
_entity_poly.type
_entity_poly.pdbx_seq_one_letter_code
_entity_poly.pdbx_strand_id
1 'polypeptide(L)'
;MRELQHQFGNRLEQRGLLHQGLFRPLRDQRQPDWQEAAKQRGQALLQPITELVLKFAQMAVPALLDAALESTRAPSGMFGKLFRRPAAPAEYKPALTSSRAQLLQLMADSEAAVRNLEESAHHLSLHGAALAVASKLVGGAADAALLDALVQRRTLIQQAVRQAELSILQMGQVRQQAADLIGQVSSFLTVTLPALEMAQAQGGS
;
A
#
# COMPACT_ATOMS: atom_id res chain seq x y z
N MET A 1 -16.74 -10.69 -40.69
CA MET A 1 -16.92 -11.34 -39.37
C MET A 1 -15.65 -12.00 -38.80
N ARG A 2 -14.44 -11.76 -39.36
CA ARG A 2 -13.15 -12.21 -38.78
C ARG A 2 -12.34 -11.06 -38.15
N GLU A 3 -12.64 -9.80 -38.48
CA GLU A 3 -11.92 -8.64 -37.91
C GLU A 3 -12.30 -8.30 -36.46
N LEU A 4 -13.52 -8.64 -36.02
CA LEU A 4 -13.96 -8.36 -34.65
C LEU A 4 -13.41 -9.35 -33.63
N GLN A 5 -12.93 -10.53 -34.06
CA GLN A 5 -12.31 -11.51 -33.17
C GLN A 5 -10.85 -11.16 -32.82
N HIS A 6 -10.12 -10.50 -33.73
CA HIS A 6 -8.76 -10.04 -33.44
C HIS A 6 -8.74 -8.78 -32.57
N GLN A 7 -9.73 -7.90 -32.66
CA GLN A 7 -9.81 -6.73 -31.78
C GLN A 7 -10.24 -7.05 -30.35
N PHE A 8 -10.95 -8.16 -30.10
CA PHE A 8 -11.27 -8.62 -28.76
C PHE A 8 -10.15 -9.47 -28.13
N GLY A 9 -9.35 -10.19 -28.94
CA GLY A 9 -8.15 -10.89 -28.47
C GLY A 9 -7.06 -9.95 -27.95
N ASN A 10 -6.78 -8.86 -28.68
CA ASN A 10 -5.75 -7.90 -28.29
C ASN A 10 -6.12 -7.00 -27.11
N ARG A 11 -7.42 -6.86 -26.77
CA ARG A 11 -7.85 -6.05 -25.61
C ARG A 11 -7.83 -6.82 -24.28
N LEU A 12 -7.88 -8.15 -24.32
CA LEU A 12 -7.77 -9.00 -23.12
C LEU A 12 -6.31 -9.33 -22.78
N GLU A 13 -5.40 -9.36 -23.75
CA GLU A 13 -3.97 -9.52 -23.47
C GLU A 13 -3.35 -8.32 -22.75
N GLN A 14 -3.87 -7.11 -22.93
CA GLN A 14 -3.36 -5.93 -22.19
C GLN A 14 -3.87 -5.84 -20.73
N ARG A 15 -4.87 -6.64 -20.34
CA ARG A 15 -5.36 -6.74 -18.95
C ARG A 15 -5.02 -8.06 -18.26
N GLY A 16 -4.43 -9.03 -18.98
CA GLY A 16 -4.24 -10.41 -18.53
C GLY A 16 -2.81 -10.83 -18.21
N LEU A 17 -1.84 -9.91 -18.20
CA LEU A 17 -0.41 -10.26 -18.02
C LEU A 17 -0.04 -10.75 -16.61
N LEU A 18 -0.96 -10.74 -15.63
CA LEU A 18 -0.69 -11.23 -14.27
C LEU A 18 -1.05 -12.71 -14.05
N HIS A 19 -1.89 -13.33 -14.89
CA HIS A 19 -2.48 -14.63 -14.56
C HIS A 19 -1.84 -15.84 -15.26
N GLN A 20 -1.08 -15.65 -16.35
CA GLN A 20 -0.61 -16.77 -17.16
C GLN A 20 0.57 -17.55 -16.53
N GLY A 21 1.33 -16.92 -15.63
CA GLY A 21 2.53 -17.54 -15.06
C GLY A 21 2.29 -18.53 -13.91
N LEU A 22 1.13 -18.44 -13.23
CA LEU A 22 0.82 -19.34 -12.12
C LEU A 22 0.26 -20.69 -12.63
N PHE A 23 -0.17 -20.78 -13.90
CA PHE A 23 -0.97 -21.88 -14.46
C PHE A 23 -0.30 -22.65 -15.62
N ARG A 24 0.95 -23.07 -15.45
CA ARG A 24 1.60 -24.01 -16.40
C ARG A 24 0.96 -25.43 -16.29
N PRO A 25 0.82 -26.19 -17.40
CA PRO A 25 0.31 -27.55 -17.40
C PRO A 25 1.10 -28.49 -16.47
N LEU A 26 0.39 -29.29 -15.69
CA LEU A 26 0.91 -30.14 -14.61
C LEU A 26 1.80 -31.31 -15.09
N ARG A 27 1.88 -31.56 -16.40
CA ARG A 27 2.48 -32.78 -16.97
C ARG A 27 3.97 -32.64 -17.35
N ASP A 28 4.49 -31.42 -17.48
CA ASP A 28 5.90 -31.14 -17.81
C ASP A 28 6.67 -30.58 -16.61
N GLN A 29 6.63 -31.28 -15.48
CA GLN A 29 7.31 -30.88 -14.25
C GLN A 29 8.77 -31.35 -14.24
N ARG A 30 9.68 -30.46 -14.67
CA ARG A 30 11.04 -30.40 -14.12
C ARG A 30 11.02 -29.37 -12.97
N GLN A 31 10.88 -29.81 -11.71
CA GLN A 31 11.04 -28.99 -10.49
C GLN A 31 12.52 -28.58 -10.36
N PRO A 32 12.87 -27.27 -10.38
CA PRO A 32 12.76 -26.37 -9.22
C PRO A 32 12.14 -24.98 -9.48
N ASP A 33 11.88 -24.60 -10.73
CA ASP A 33 11.64 -23.19 -11.10
C ASP A 33 10.25 -22.64 -10.77
N TRP A 34 9.23 -23.49 -10.65
CA TRP A 34 7.84 -22.99 -10.56
C TRP A 34 7.46 -22.46 -9.18
N GLN A 35 7.97 -23.07 -8.10
CA GLN A 35 7.69 -22.60 -6.74
C GLN A 35 8.30 -21.21 -6.53
N GLU A 36 9.51 -21.01 -7.04
CA GLU A 36 10.21 -19.73 -7.01
C GLU A 36 9.46 -18.69 -7.86
N ALA A 37 9.03 -19.07 -9.05
CA ALA A 37 8.19 -18.24 -9.92
C ALA A 37 6.85 -17.85 -9.29
N ALA A 38 6.25 -18.72 -8.45
CA ALA A 38 5.02 -18.44 -7.71
C ALA A 38 5.29 -17.49 -6.52
N LYS A 39 6.38 -17.70 -5.78
CA LYS A 39 6.81 -16.79 -4.70
C LYS A 39 7.10 -15.39 -5.21
N GLN A 40 7.87 -15.26 -6.29
CA GLN A 40 8.19 -13.96 -6.92
C GLN A 40 6.92 -13.23 -7.38
N ARG A 41 5.93 -13.95 -7.92
CA ARG A 41 4.63 -13.36 -8.29
C ARG A 41 3.82 -12.95 -7.07
N GLY A 42 3.83 -13.74 -6.00
CA GLY A 42 3.23 -13.36 -4.72
C GLY A 42 3.85 -12.07 -4.18
N GLN A 43 5.17 -11.93 -4.22
CA GLN A 43 5.87 -10.70 -3.83
C GLN A 43 5.50 -9.51 -4.73
N ALA A 44 5.46 -9.71 -6.05
CA ALA A 44 5.07 -8.66 -6.99
C ALA A 44 3.65 -8.12 -6.74
N LEU A 45 2.72 -8.97 -6.29
CA LEU A 45 1.37 -8.54 -5.91
C LEU A 45 1.35 -7.64 -4.66
N LEU A 46 2.28 -7.85 -3.73
CA LEU A 46 2.38 -7.10 -2.47
C LEU A 46 3.28 -5.85 -2.57
N GLN A 47 4.11 -5.79 -3.61
CA GLN A 47 5.06 -4.70 -3.86
C GLN A 47 4.40 -3.31 -3.80
N PRO A 48 3.24 -3.05 -4.45
CA PRO A 48 2.65 -1.70 -4.44
C PRO A 48 2.22 -1.25 -3.04
N ILE A 49 1.66 -2.16 -2.23
CA ILE A 49 1.30 -1.84 -0.84
C ILE A 49 2.54 -1.60 0.00
N THR A 50 3.59 -2.41 -0.20
CA THR A 50 4.86 -2.28 0.53
C THR A 50 5.51 -0.93 0.25
N GLU A 51 5.54 -0.51 -1.01
CA GLU A 51 6.05 0.79 -1.43
C GLU A 51 5.25 1.96 -0.84
N LEU A 52 3.91 1.83 -0.77
CA LEU A 52 3.07 2.86 -0.16
C LEU A 52 3.29 2.99 1.34
N VAL A 53 3.43 1.87 2.06
CA VAL A 53 3.77 1.88 3.50
C VAL A 53 5.13 2.54 3.72
N LEU A 54 6.12 2.20 2.89
CA LEU A 54 7.46 2.79 2.96
C LEU A 54 7.41 4.30 2.67
N LYS A 55 6.68 4.71 1.63
CA LYS A 55 6.48 6.11 1.26
C LYS A 55 5.86 6.89 2.41
N PHE A 56 4.82 6.35 3.06
CA PHE A 56 4.21 6.96 4.24
C PHE A 56 5.23 7.18 5.38
N ALA A 57 6.01 6.14 5.71
CA ALA A 57 7.03 6.24 6.75
C ALA A 57 8.09 7.30 6.44
N GLN A 58 8.51 7.40 5.17
CA GLN A 58 9.52 8.37 4.72
C GLN A 58 9.03 9.82 4.73
N MET A 59 7.72 10.07 4.67
CA MET A 59 7.19 11.44 4.74
C MET A 59 7.47 12.10 6.09
N ALA A 60 7.68 11.32 7.17
CA ALA A 60 8.00 11.81 8.52
C ALA A 60 7.10 12.96 9.02
N VAL A 61 5.83 12.98 8.56
CA VAL A 61 4.88 14.08 8.84
C VAL A 61 4.66 14.30 10.34
N PRO A 62 4.56 13.26 11.20
CA PRO A 62 4.46 13.47 12.65
C PRO A 62 5.61 14.30 13.21
N ALA A 63 6.86 13.94 12.87
CA ALA A 63 8.04 14.66 13.35
C ALA A 63 8.09 16.11 12.81
N LEU A 64 7.67 16.33 11.56
CA LEU A 64 7.56 17.66 10.98
C LEU A 64 6.51 18.51 11.71
N LEU A 65 5.35 17.93 12.01
CA LEU A 65 4.28 18.60 12.74
C LEU A 65 4.67 18.90 14.19
N ASP A 66 5.33 17.96 14.87
CA ASP A 66 5.84 18.15 16.22
C ASP A 66 6.86 19.29 16.28
N ALA A 67 7.82 19.33 15.35
CA ALA A 67 8.79 20.43 15.25
C ALA A 67 8.09 21.79 15.01
N ALA A 68 7.06 21.79 14.16
CA ALA A 68 6.26 22.99 13.92
C ALA A 68 5.52 23.44 15.20
N LEU A 69 4.87 22.52 15.93
CA LEU A 69 4.18 22.80 17.19
C LEU A 69 5.14 23.22 18.31
N GLU A 70 6.34 22.66 18.36
CA GLU A 70 7.35 23.09 19.33
C GLU A 70 7.85 24.51 19.04
N SER A 71 7.98 24.88 17.77
CA SER A 71 8.35 26.25 17.37
C SER A 71 7.32 27.30 17.79
N THR A 72 6.07 26.89 18.07
CA THR A 72 5.02 27.79 18.57
C THR A 72 5.07 28.00 20.07
N ARG A 73 5.85 27.20 20.83
CA ARG A 73 5.96 27.37 22.28
C ARG A 73 6.85 28.57 22.60
N ALA A 74 6.37 29.46 23.47
CA ALA A 74 7.17 30.61 23.91
C ALA A 74 8.46 30.14 24.61
N PRO A 75 9.61 30.81 24.39
CA PRO A 75 10.84 30.49 25.11
C PRO A 75 10.59 30.68 26.62
N SER A 76 10.68 29.59 27.38
CA SER A 76 10.57 29.61 28.83
C SER A 76 11.85 30.25 29.41
N GLY A 77 11.77 31.54 29.76
CA GLY A 77 12.80 32.26 30.52
C GLY A 77 13.66 33.24 29.71
N MET A 78 14.29 34.20 30.40
CA MET A 78 15.11 35.27 29.80
C MET A 78 16.31 34.76 28.99
N PHE A 79 16.83 33.57 29.30
CA PHE A 79 17.94 32.95 28.57
C PHE A 79 17.52 32.32 27.22
N GLY A 80 16.26 31.96 27.06
CA GLY A 80 15.74 31.42 25.80
C GLY A 80 15.70 32.45 24.67
N LYS A 81 15.59 33.74 25.02
CA LYS A 81 15.57 34.87 24.05
C LYS A 81 16.94 35.18 23.44
N LEU A 82 18.04 34.76 24.08
CA LEU A 82 19.41 35.08 23.66
C LEU A 82 20.08 33.96 22.83
N PHE A 83 19.67 32.71 22.98
CA PHE A 83 20.38 31.56 22.40
C PHE A 83 19.60 30.74 21.36
N ARG A 84 18.35 31.08 21.07
CA ARG A 84 17.56 30.40 20.06
C ARG A 84 16.76 31.43 19.26
N ARG A 85 17.09 31.58 17.98
CA ARG A 85 16.12 32.04 16.99
C ARG A 85 15.49 30.76 16.43
N PRO A 86 14.48 30.17 17.10
CA PRO A 86 13.78 29.03 16.50
C PRO A 86 13.25 29.48 15.14
N ALA A 87 13.34 28.61 14.14
CA ALA A 87 12.68 28.81 12.85
C ALA A 87 11.24 29.28 13.11
N ALA A 88 10.84 30.39 12.48
CA ALA A 88 9.51 30.91 12.70
C ALA A 88 8.48 29.83 12.30
N PRO A 89 7.35 29.67 13.01
CA PRO A 89 6.33 28.69 12.64
C PRO A 89 5.90 28.76 11.15
N ALA A 90 5.99 29.96 10.55
CA ALA A 90 5.74 30.20 9.13
C ALA A 90 6.71 29.48 8.18
N GLU A 91 7.94 29.17 8.62
CA GLU A 91 8.93 28.43 7.83
C GLU A 91 8.52 26.98 7.59
N TYR A 92 7.68 26.40 8.46
CA TYR A 92 7.15 25.04 8.31
C TYR A 92 5.95 24.98 7.34
N LYS A 93 5.31 26.11 7.03
CA LYS A 93 4.13 26.19 6.16
C LYS A 93 4.32 25.49 4.79
N PRO A 94 5.39 25.74 4.00
CA PRO A 94 5.57 25.08 2.71
C PRO A 94 5.78 23.56 2.86
N ALA A 95 6.55 23.13 3.85
CA ALA A 95 6.81 21.71 4.10
C ALA A 95 5.51 20.99 4.49
N LEU A 96 4.74 21.54 5.44
CA LEU A 96 3.47 20.98 5.88
C LEU A 96 2.41 20.97 4.76
N THR A 97 2.38 22.00 3.91
CA THR A 97 1.49 22.04 2.74
C THR A 97 1.83 20.92 1.75
N SER A 98 3.13 20.72 1.47
CA SER A 98 3.62 19.63 0.63
C SER A 98 3.30 18.27 1.24
N SER A 99 3.57 18.07 2.53
CA SER A 99 3.24 16.83 3.25
C SER A 99 1.74 16.52 3.19
N ARG A 100 0.86 17.52 3.35
CA ARG A 100 -0.59 17.33 3.19
C ARG A 100 -0.96 16.85 1.79
N ALA A 101 -0.39 17.45 0.75
CA ALA A 101 -0.61 17.02 -0.64
C ALA A 101 -0.13 15.59 -0.88
N GLN A 102 1.06 15.23 -0.34
CA GLN A 102 1.60 13.88 -0.43
C GLN A 102 0.74 12.85 0.31
N LEU A 103 0.20 13.18 1.49
CA LEU A 103 -0.72 12.32 2.22
C LEU A 103 -2.04 12.12 1.47
N LEU A 104 -2.59 13.16 0.86
CA LEU A 104 -3.80 13.05 0.02
C LEU A 104 -3.55 12.15 -1.19
N GLN A 105 -2.39 12.28 -1.83
CA GLN A 105 -2.01 11.41 -2.94
C GLN A 105 -1.82 9.96 -2.48
N LEU A 106 -1.18 9.72 -1.33
CA LEU A 106 -1.07 8.40 -0.72
C LEU A 106 -2.45 7.76 -0.49
N MET A 107 -3.44 8.53 -0.04
CA MET A 107 -4.81 8.02 0.11
C MET A 107 -5.42 7.57 -1.21
N ALA A 108 -5.22 8.32 -2.31
CA ALA A 108 -5.70 7.92 -3.63
C ALA A 108 -4.96 6.69 -4.16
N ASP A 109 -3.63 6.70 -4.12
CA ASP A 109 -2.78 5.61 -4.62
C ASP A 109 -3.06 4.30 -3.85
N SER A 110 -3.25 4.39 -2.53
CA SER A 110 -3.58 3.23 -1.69
C SER A 110 -4.96 2.65 -1.96
N GLU A 111 -5.93 3.46 -2.40
CA GLU A 111 -7.26 2.94 -2.73
C GLU A 111 -7.18 2.05 -3.95
N ALA A 112 -6.49 2.53 -4.99
CA ALA A 112 -6.27 1.76 -6.21
C ALA A 112 -5.47 0.47 -5.92
N ALA A 113 -4.41 0.57 -5.12
CA ALA A 113 -3.58 -0.58 -4.76
C ALA A 113 -4.38 -1.63 -3.96
N VAL A 114 -5.19 -1.21 -2.98
CA VAL A 114 -6.03 -2.13 -2.20
C VAL A 114 -7.07 -2.80 -3.08
N ARG A 115 -7.79 -2.06 -3.94
CA ARG A 115 -8.78 -2.63 -4.86
C ARG A 115 -8.16 -3.69 -5.79
N ASN A 116 -6.98 -3.41 -6.35
CA ASN A 116 -6.27 -4.36 -7.21
C ASN A 116 -5.83 -5.61 -6.44
N LEU A 117 -5.40 -5.44 -5.18
CA LEU A 117 -4.99 -6.55 -4.33
C LEU A 117 -6.20 -7.41 -3.88
N GLU A 118 -7.33 -6.79 -3.57
CA GLU A 118 -8.60 -7.47 -3.28
C GLU A 118 -9.08 -8.30 -4.49
N GLU A 119 -9.06 -7.72 -5.68
CA GLU A 119 -9.40 -8.42 -6.92
C GLU A 119 -8.46 -9.61 -7.15
N SER A 120 -7.16 -9.40 -6.98
CA SER A 120 -6.15 -10.46 -7.11
C SER A 120 -6.37 -11.59 -6.10
N ALA A 121 -6.63 -11.26 -4.83
CA ALA A 121 -6.92 -12.23 -3.78
C ALA A 121 -8.21 -13.02 -4.06
N HIS A 122 -9.24 -12.35 -4.57
CA HIS A 122 -10.49 -12.99 -4.99
C HIS A 122 -10.26 -14.01 -6.11
N HIS A 123 -9.54 -13.62 -7.18
CA HIS A 123 -9.18 -14.52 -8.27
C HIS A 123 -8.36 -15.73 -7.78
N LEU A 124 -7.36 -15.50 -6.93
CA LEU A 124 -6.56 -16.56 -6.34
C LEU A 124 -7.41 -17.52 -5.49
N SER A 125 -8.37 -17.00 -4.73
CA SER A 125 -9.29 -17.82 -3.92
C SER A 125 -10.16 -18.73 -4.80
N LEU A 126 -10.72 -18.21 -5.90
CA LEU A 126 -11.47 -19.01 -6.87
C LEU A 126 -10.62 -20.13 -7.46
N HIS A 127 -9.36 -19.84 -7.79
CA HIS A 127 -8.43 -20.85 -8.26
C HIS A 127 -8.08 -21.90 -7.20
N GLY A 128 -7.90 -21.49 -5.95
CA GLY A 128 -7.71 -22.40 -4.82
C GLY A 128 -8.89 -23.35 -4.63
N ALA A 129 -10.11 -22.86 -4.79
CA ALA A 129 -11.34 -23.67 -4.75
C ALA A 129 -11.39 -24.68 -5.90
N ALA A 130 -11.08 -24.25 -7.13
CA ALA A 130 -11.01 -25.14 -8.29
C ALA A 130 -9.97 -26.26 -8.11
N LEU A 131 -8.79 -25.94 -7.58
CA LEU A 131 -7.76 -26.93 -7.26
C LEU A 131 -8.22 -27.90 -6.16
N ALA A 132 -8.95 -27.42 -5.14
CA ALA A 132 -9.49 -28.30 -4.11
C ALA A 132 -10.50 -29.30 -4.67
N VAL A 133 -11.34 -28.89 -5.62
CA VAL A 133 -12.25 -29.80 -6.35
C VAL A 133 -11.44 -30.79 -7.18
N ALA A 134 -10.44 -30.33 -7.93
CA ALA A 134 -9.57 -31.20 -8.73
C ALA A 134 -8.85 -32.25 -7.86
N SER A 135 -8.31 -31.86 -6.70
CA SER A 135 -7.70 -32.80 -5.75
C SER A 135 -8.66 -33.87 -5.26
N LYS A 136 -9.93 -33.52 -4.99
CA LYS A 136 -10.95 -34.50 -4.59
C LYS A 136 -11.27 -35.50 -5.70
N LEU A 137 -11.31 -35.04 -6.96
CA LEU A 137 -11.55 -35.90 -8.13
C LEU A 137 -10.36 -36.83 -8.41
N VAL A 138 -9.13 -36.33 -8.23
CA VAL A 138 -7.90 -37.10 -8.40
C VAL A 138 -7.67 -38.07 -7.24
N GLY A 139 -8.18 -37.79 -6.04
CA GLY A 139 -8.10 -38.72 -4.89
C GLY A 139 -8.78 -40.08 -5.10
N GLY A 140 -9.62 -40.21 -6.14
CA GLY A 140 -10.15 -41.50 -6.61
C GLY A 140 -9.29 -42.22 -7.66
N ALA A 141 -8.21 -41.61 -8.13
CA ALA A 141 -7.29 -42.11 -9.16
C ALA A 141 -5.90 -42.42 -8.57
N ALA A 142 -5.17 -43.37 -9.18
CA ALA A 142 -3.91 -43.90 -8.66
C ALA A 142 -2.69 -42.96 -8.77
N ASP A 143 -2.87 -41.68 -9.16
CA ASP A 143 -1.75 -40.75 -9.39
C ASP A 143 -1.46 -39.88 -8.16
N ALA A 144 -0.62 -40.42 -7.26
CA ALA A 144 -0.19 -39.75 -6.04
C ALA A 144 0.66 -38.49 -6.30
N ALA A 145 1.43 -38.46 -7.39
CA ALA A 145 2.29 -37.32 -7.73
C ALA A 145 1.45 -36.11 -8.18
N LEU A 146 0.39 -36.36 -8.96
CA LEU A 146 -0.56 -35.33 -9.35
C LEU A 146 -1.31 -34.78 -8.12
N LEU A 147 -1.73 -35.67 -7.21
CA LEU A 147 -2.41 -35.26 -5.98
C LEU A 147 -1.51 -34.36 -5.11
N ASP A 148 -0.25 -34.73 -4.90
CA ASP A 148 0.71 -33.94 -4.14
C ASP A 148 0.95 -32.56 -4.78
N ALA A 149 1.15 -32.51 -6.10
CA ALA A 149 1.32 -31.24 -6.81
C ALA A 149 0.11 -30.29 -6.67
N LEU A 150 -1.11 -30.83 -6.72
CA LEU A 150 -2.34 -30.05 -6.52
C LEU A 150 -2.45 -29.52 -5.08
N VAL A 151 -2.11 -30.35 -4.09
CA VAL A 151 -2.11 -29.95 -2.67
C VAL A 151 -1.06 -28.88 -2.41
N GLN A 152 0.17 -29.04 -2.91
CA GLN A 152 1.23 -28.03 -2.79
C GLN A 152 0.79 -26.68 -3.38
N ARG A 153 0.22 -26.71 -4.58
CA ARG A 153 -0.23 -25.50 -5.27
C ARG A 153 -1.38 -24.79 -4.57
N ARG A 154 -2.32 -25.56 -4.00
CA ARG A 154 -3.39 -25.01 -3.15
C ARG A 154 -2.80 -24.31 -1.93
N THR A 155 -1.80 -24.91 -1.28
CA THR A 155 -1.15 -24.33 -0.10
C THR A 155 -0.48 -22.99 -0.42
N LEU A 156 0.24 -22.88 -1.53
CA LEU A 156 0.87 -21.62 -1.95
C LEU A 156 -0.17 -20.53 -2.24
N ILE A 157 -1.27 -20.87 -2.90
CA ILE A 157 -2.37 -19.93 -3.15
C ILE A 157 -2.99 -19.45 -1.83
N GLN A 158 -3.25 -20.36 -0.88
CA GLN A 158 -3.80 -20.00 0.43
C GLN A 158 -2.85 -19.09 1.23
N GLN A 159 -1.54 -19.32 1.14
CA GLN A 159 -0.54 -18.43 1.74
C GLN A 159 -0.57 -17.04 1.09
N ALA A 160 -0.61 -16.96 -0.24
CA ALA A 160 -0.66 -15.68 -0.95
C ALA A 160 -1.93 -14.88 -0.66
N VAL A 161 -3.09 -15.54 -0.59
CA VAL A 161 -4.37 -14.90 -0.22
C VAL A 161 -4.29 -14.35 1.20
N ARG A 162 -3.79 -15.14 2.16
CA ARG A 162 -3.63 -14.67 3.54
C ARG A 162 -2.67 -13.49 3.65
N GLN A 163 -1.58 -13.50 2.89
CA GLN A 163 -0.66 -12.35 2.86
C GLN A 163 -1.32 -11.10 2.28
N ALA A 164 -2.11 -11.24 1.21
CA ALA A 164 -2.87 -10.14 0.64
C ALA A 164 -3.86 -9.55 1.64
N GLU A 165 -4.62 -10.39 2.36
CA GLU A 165 -5.56 -9.96 3.41
C GLU A 165 -4.86 -9.16 4.53
N LEU A 166 -3.70 -9.65 5.01
CA LEU A 166 -2.92 -8.93 6.03
C LEU A 166 -2.40 -7.59 5.51
N SER A 167 -1.92 -7.53 4.26
CA SER A 167 -1.47 -6.29 3.63
C SER A 167 -2.61 -5.28 3.43
N ILE A 168 -3.82 -5.74 3.09
CA ILE A 168 -5.01 -4.88 3.01
C ILE A 168 -5.32 -4.26 4.39
N LEU A 169 -5.31 -5.07 5.45
CA LEU A 169 -5.52 -4.58 6.82
C LEU A 169 -4.45 -3.56 7.23
N GLN A 170 -3.18 -3.84 6.96
CA GLN A 170 -2.08 -2.93 7.25
C GLN A 170 -2.24 -1.60 6.50
N MET A 171 -2.59 -1.65 5.22
CA MET A 171 -2.82 -0.44 4.42
C MET A 171 -4.03 0.34 4.94
N GLY A 172 -5.07 -0.33 5.43
CA GLY A 172 -6.21 0.29 6.11
C GLY A 172 -5.79 1.12 7.34
N GLN A 173 -4.90 0.58 8.17
CA GLN A 173 -4.34 1.30 9.32
C GLN A 173 -3.53 2.52 8.89
N VAL A 174 -2.67 2.38 7.87
CA VAL A 174 -1.89 3.50 7.32
C VAL A 174 -2.78 4.60 6.76
N ARG A 175 -3.86 4.24 6.04
CA ARG A 175 -4.85 5.21 5.54
C ARG A 175 -5.52 5.98 6.68
N GLN A 176 -5.87 5.29 7.77
CA GLN A 176 -6.46 5.95 8.93
C GLN A 176 -5.48 6.95 9.56
N GLN A 177 -4.24 6.53 9.79
CA GLN A 177 -3.19 7.41 10.31
C GLN A 177 -2.92 8.61 9.38
N ALA A 178 -2.90 8.38 8.06
CA ALA A 178 -2.75 9.45 7.08
C ALA A 178 -3.92 10.44 7.13
N ALA A 179 -5.16 9.97 7.28
CA ALA A 179 -6.34 10.82 7.41
C ALA A 179 -6.26 11.69 8.68
N ASP A 180 -5.86 11.10 9.81
CA ASP A 180 -5.68 11.82 11.06
C ASP A 180 -4.60 12.92 10.92
N LEU A 181 -3.47 12.58 10.31
CA LEU A 181 -2.38 13.54 10.04
C LEU A 181 -2.80 14.65 9.07
N ILE A 182 -3.58 14.34 8.03
CA ILE A 182 -4.15 15.38 7.14
C ILE A 182 -5.01 16.35 7.96
N GLY A 183 -5.83 15.85 8.88
CA GLY A 183 -6.64 16.67 9.78
C GLY A 183 -5.79 17.58 10.66
N GLN A 184 -4.77 17.01 11.30
CA GLN A 184 -3.86 17.75 12.19
C GLN A 184 -3.06 18.83 11.45
N VAL A 185 -2.46 18.48 10.30
CA VAL A 185 -1.72 19.43 9.46
C VAL A 185 -2.64 20.53 8.95
N SER A 186 -3.87 20.19 8.52
CA SER A 186 -4.85 21.18 8.07
C SER A 186 -5.20 22.15 9.21
N SER A 187 -5.50 21.63 10.40
CA SER A 187 -5.78 22.44 11.59
C SER A 187 -4.63 23.38 11.95
N PHE A 188 -3.39 22.89 11.91
CA PHE A 188 -2.21 23.74 12.15
C PHE A 188 -2.12 24.87 11.12
N LEU A 189 -2.25 24.56 9.83
CA LEU A 189 -2.11 25.52 8.74
C LEU A 189 -3.23 26.57 8.70
N THR A 190 -4.46 26.23 9.10
CA THR A 190 -5.62 27.12 8.99
C THR A 190 -6.02 27.81 10.29
N VAL A 191 -5.67 27.24 11.44
CA VAL A 191 -6.07 27.77 12.76
C VAL A 191 -4.85 28.25 13.54
N THR A 192 -3.92 27.34 13.83
CA THR A 192 -2.80 27.62 14.75
C THR A 192 -1.83 28.63 14.17
N LEU A 193 -1.38 28.44 12.92
CA LEU A 193 -0.40 29.30 12.29
C LEU A 193 -0.94 30.73 12.10
N PRO A 194 -2.14 30.97 11.54
CA PRO A 194 -2.70 32.32 11.44
C PRO A 194 -2.90 33.00 12.80
N ALA A 195 -3.32 32.27 13.84
CA ALA A 195 -3.46 32.84 15.18
C ALA A 195 -2.12 33.36 15.74
N LEU A 196 -1.03 32.64 15.47
CA LEU A 196 0.32 33.07 15.86
C LEU A 196 0.81 34.27 15.05
N GLU A 197 0.56 34.28 13.75
CA GLU A 197 0.89 35.42 12.88
C GLU A 197 0.17 36.69 13.35
N MET A 198 -1.11 36.60 13.73
CA MET A 198 -1.88 37.71 14.29
C MET A 198 -1.37 38.16 15.67
N ALA A 199 -1.05 37.23 16.57
CA ALA A 199 -0.51 37.54 17.89
C ALA A 199 0.87 38.25 17.79
N GLN A 200 1.72 37.83 16.86
CA GLN A 200 3.00 38.49 16.59
C GLN A 200 2.83 39.89 16.00
N ALA A 201 1.85 40.08 15.11
CA ALA A 201 1.53 41.40 14.55
C ALA A 201 1.00 42.38 15.62
N GLN A 202 0.26 41.89 16.62
CA GLN A 202 -0.29 42.73 17.71
C GLN A 202 0.72 43.02 18.83
N GLY A 203 1.68 42.12 19.09
CA GLY A 203 2.71 42.29 20.13
C GLY A 203 3.95 43.09 19.70
N GLY A 204 4.03 43.51 18.44
CA GLY A 204 5.14 44.30 17.87
C GLY A 204 4.89 45.81 17.83
N SER A 205 3.84 46.32 18.49
CA SER A 205 3.54 47.75 18.64
C SER A 205 3.90 48.25 20.03
#